data_AF-A0A497PLD2-F1
#
_entry.id   AF-A0A497PLD2-F1
#
_cell.length_a   1.000
_cell.length_b   1.000
_cell.length_c   1.000
_cell.angle_alpha   90.00
_cell.angle_beta   90.00
_cell.angle_gamma   90.00
#
_symmetry.space_group_name_H-M   'P 1'
#
loop_
_entity.id
_entity.type
_entity.pdbx_description
1 polymer ?
#
loop_
_entity_poly.entity_id
_entity_poly.type
_entity_poly.pdbx_seq_one_letter_code
_entity_poly.pdbx_strand_id
1 'polypeptide(L)' 'ETREVLTRFGSYARLSNATIEDSTGRIKLALWNKQIDIVSIGDRITIDNAKVVWFRGEPQLRIGRRGELKVIPNEDFSET' A
#
# COMPACT_ATOMS: atom_id res chain seq x y z
N GLU A 1 4.75 4.03 10.02
CA GLU A 1 4.42 3.59 11.39
C GLU A 1 3.15 2.74 11.34
N THR A 2 3.15 1.58 12.00
CA THR A 2 2.01 0.66 12.01
C THR A 2 1.20 0.87 13.27
N ARG A 3 -0.12 1.01 13.13
CA ARG A 3 -1.07 1.11 14.25
C ARG A 3 -2.06 -0.04 14.23
N GLU A 4 -2.54 -0.43 15.40
CA GLU A 4 -3.63 -1.38 15.53
C GLU A 4 -4.97 -0.64 15.59
N VAL A 5 -5.96 -1.14 14.85
CA VAL A 5 -7.30 -0.56 14.79
C VAL A 5 -8.34 -1.64 15.07
N LEU A 6 -9.30 -1.31 15.93
CA LEU A 6 -10.47 -2.17 16.16
C LEU A 6 -11.42 -2.04 14.97
N THR A 7 -11.68 -3.15 14.29
CA THR A 7 -12.64 -3.18 13.18
C THR A 7 -14.07 -3.22 13.72
N ARG A 8 -15.04 -2.83 12.88
CA ARG A 8 -16.47 -2.94 13.20
C ARG A 8 -16.94 -4.35 13.57
N PHE A 9 -16.15 -5.37 13.21
CA PHE A 9 -16.43 -6.78 13.44
C PHE A 9 -15.80 -7.30 14.75
N GLY A 10 -15.27 -6.40 15.60
CA GLY A 10 -14.68 -6.76 16.90
C GLY A 10 -13.28 -7.40 16.81
N SER A 11 -12.67 -7.44 15.62
CA SER A 11 -11.30 -7.93 15.44
C SER A 11 -10.31 -6.78 15.30
N TYR A 12 -9.07 -6.99 15.76
CA TYR A 12 -7.97 -6.07 15.54
C TYR A 12 -7.39 -6.25 14.13
N ALA A 13 -7.07 -5.14 13.48
CA ALA A 13 -6.34 -5.11 12.22
C ALA A 13 -5.14 -4.16 12.33
N ARG A 14 -4.06 -4.50 11.63
CA ARG A 14 -2.90 -3.61 11.48
C ARG A 14 -3.14 -2.67 10.30
N LEU A 15 -2.89 -1.39 10.50
CA LEU A 15 -2.94 -0.35 9.47
C LEU A 15 -1.62 0.42 9.45
N SER A 16 -1.05 0.60 8.28
CA SER A 16 0.08 1.50 8.05
C SER A 16 -0.21 2.39 6.85
N ASN A 17 0.14 3.67 6.94
CA ASN A 17 0.08 4.56 5.78
C ASN A 17 1.48 4.68 5.19
N ALA A 18 1.61 4.32 3.92
CA ALA A 18 2.80 4.56 3.12
C ALA A 18 2.56 5.74 2.19
N THR A 19 3.60 6.55 1.94
CA THR A 19 3.56 7.54 0.86
C THR A 19 4.19 6.90 -0.36
N ILE A 20 3.44 6.83 -1.46
CA ILE A 20 3.93 6.35 -2.75
C ILE A 20 4.01 7.52 -3.72
N GLU A 21 4.90 7.39 -4.70
CA GLU A 21 5.20 8.42 -5.67
C GLU A 21 5.34 7.82 -7.08
N ASP A 22 4.82 8.53 -8.07
CA ASP A 22 5.07 8.29 -9.48
C ASP A 22 5.43 9.63 -10.17
N SER A 23 5.50 9.62 -11.51
CA SER A 23 5.81 10.83 -12.29
C SER A 23 4.74 11.92 -12.19
N THR A 24 3.53 11.60 -11.74
CA THR A 24 2.39 12.51 -11.64
C THR A 24 2.27 13.15 -10.26
N GLY A 25 2.76 12.48 -9.22
CA GLY A 25 2.81 13.04 -7.88
C GLY A 25 2.85 11.98 -6.78
N ARG A 26 2.33 12.35 -5.61
CA ARG A 26 2.39 11.53 -4.39
C ARG A 26 1.00 11.30 -3.83
N ILE A 27 0.75 10.09 -3.34
CA ILE A 27 -0.50 9.74 -2.65
C ILE A 27 -0.22 8.83 -1.46
N LYS A 28 -1.06 8.95 -0.41
CA LYS A 28 -1.01 8.04 0.73
C LYS A 28 -1.71 6.73 0.39
N LEU A 29 -1.03 5.61 0.56
CA LEU A 29 -1.54 4.26 0.42
C LEU A 29 -1.82 3.66 1.81
N ALA A 30 -3.06 3.22 2.02
CA ALA A 30 -3.45 2.52 3.24
C ALA A 30 -3.16 1.01 3.11
N LEU A 31 -2.13 0.53 3.82
CA LEU A 31 -1.70 -0.87 3.87
C LEU A 31 -2.33 -1.58 5.07
N TRP A 32 -2.96 -2.72 4.82
CA TRP A 32 -3.67 -3.50 5.84
C TRP A 32 -3.01 -4.86 6.08
N ASN A 33 -2.86 -5.23 7.35
CA ASN A 33 -2.41 -6.54 7.79
C ASN A 33 -1.15 -6.99 7.05
N LYS A 34 -1.22 -8.11 6.32
CA LYS A 34 -0.10 -8.70 5.56
C LYS A 34 0.48 -7.76 4.49
N GLN A 35 -0.29 -6.80 3.99
CA GLN A 35 0.21 -5.83 3.00
C GLN A 35 1.32 -4.92 3.57
N ILE A 36 1.39 -4.80 4.90
CA ILE A 36 2.43 -4.01 5.56
C ILE A 36 3.77 -4.73 5.49
N ASP A 37 3.76 -6.06 5.56
CA ASP A 37 4.96 -6.87 5.68
C ASP A 37 5.54 -7.25 4.30
N ILE A 38 4.83 -6.98 3.21
CA ILE A 38 5.29 -7.25 1.83
C ILE A 38 6.03 -6.08 1.17
N VAL A 39 6.02 -4.89 1.77
CA VAL A 39 6.67 -3.69 1.20
C VAL A 39 7.66 -3.09 2.17
N SER A 40 8.75 -2.57 1.63
CA SER A 40 9.77 -1.80 2.32
C SER A 40 9.97 -0.43 1.67
N ILE A 41 10.59 0.48 2.42
CA ILE A 41 10.96 1.80 1.89
C ILE A 41 11.98 1.60 0.77
N GLY A 42 11.69 2.17 -0.40
CA GLY A 42 12.54 2.05 -1.59
C GLY A 42 12.06 1.02 -2.61
N ASP A 43 11.10 0.16 -2.23
CA ASP A 43 10.55 -0.84 -3.16
C ASP A 43 9.78 -0.17 -4.30
N ARG A 44 9.93 -0.71 -5.50
CA ARG A 44 9.03 -0.44 -6.61
C ARG A 44 7.87 -1.42 -6.52
N ILE A 45 6.65 -0.90 -6.62
CA ILE A 45 5.46 -1.72 -6.47
C ILE A 45 4.48 -1.50 -7.62
N THR A 46 3.77 -2.56 -7.98
CA THR A 46 2.60 -2.51 -8.87
C THR A 46 1.36 -2.73 -8.02
N ILE A 47 0.34 -1.91 -8.24
CA ILE A 47 -0.93 -2.00 -7.53
C ILE A 47 -2.06 -2.13 -8.55
N ASP A 48 -2.79 -3.24 -8.48
CA ASP A 48 -3.94 -3.50 -9.34
C ASP A 48 -5.27 -3.33 -8.61
N ASN A 49 -6.28 -2.83 -9.33
CA ASN A 49 -7.65 -2.69 -8.86
C ASN A 49 -7.78 -1.95 -7.51
N ALA A 50 -7.00 -0.87 -7.40
CA ALA A 50 -7.10 0.12 -6.33
C ALA A 50 -8.10 1.23 -6.66
N LYS A 51 -8.54 1.93 -5.62
CA LYS A 51 -9.45 3.08 -5.73
C LYS A 51 -8.98 4.22 -4.84
N VAL A 52 -9.24 5.43 -5.30
CA VAL A 52 -9.05 6.63 -4.48
C VAL A 52 -10.28 6.80 -3.59
N VAL A 53 -10.04 7.05 -2.31
CA VAL A 53 -11.07 7.35 -1.31
C VAL A 53 -10.70 8.61 -0.55
N TRP A 54 -11.70 9.37 -0.12
CA TRP A 54 -11.49 10.51 0.75
C TRP A 54 -11.50 10.06 2.20
N PHE A 55 -10.44 10.38 2.95
CA PHE A 55 -10.36 10.10 4.38
C PHE A 55 -9.80 11.32 5.11
N ARG A 56 -10.57 11.84 6.08
CA ARG A 56 -10.22 13.03 6.87
C ARG A 56 -9.79 14.24 6.01
N GLY A 57 -10.46 14.45 4.89
CA GLY A 57 -10.20 15.58 4.00
C GLY A 57 -9.03 15.39 3.03
N GLU A 58 -8.38 14.22 3.03
CA GLU A 58 -7.28 13.92 2.10
C GLU A 58 -7.63 12.73 1.19
N PRO A 59 -7.21 12.74 -0.09
CA PRO A 59 -7.30 11.58 -0.95
C PRO A 59 -6.28 10.52 -0.52
N GLN A 60 -6.74 9.27 -0.45
CA GLN A 60 -5.93 8.11 -0.12
C GLN A 60 -6.19 6.99 -1.11
N LEU A 61 -5.13 6.29 -1.51
CA LEU A 61 -5.22 5.09 -2.32
C LEU A 61 -5.55 3.90 -1.43
N ARG A 62 -6.54 3.12 -1.85
CA ARG A 62 -6.98 1.91 -1.15
C ARG A 62 -7.09 0.75 -2.11
N ILE A 63 -6.49 -0.37 -1.73
CA ILE A 63 -6.58 -1.62 -2.48
C ILE A 63 -7.94 -2.26 -2.20
N GLY A 64 -8.68 -2.60 -3.26
CA GLY A 64 -9.99 -3.25 -3.16
C GLY A 64 -9.88 -4.72 -2.71
N ARG A 65 -11.03 -5.38 -2.51
CA ARG A 65 -11.08 -6.82 -2.15
C ARG A 65 -10.45 -7.73 -3.21
N ARG A 66 -10.55 -7.34 -4.48
CA ARG A 66 -9.92 -7.98 -5.64
C ARG A 66 -8.67 -7.22 -6.10
N GLY A 67 -8.13 -6.37 -5.24
CA GLY A 67 -6.92 -5.61 -5.53
C GLY A 67 -5.69 -6.41 -5.14
N GLU A 68 -4.61 -6.16 -5.86
CA GLU A 68 -3.35 -6.86 -5.70
C GLU A 68 -2.22 -5.85 -5.52
N LEU A 69 -1.24 -6.18 -4.69
CA LEU A 69 -0.03 -5.40 -4.52
C LEU A 69 1.16 -6.33 -4.67
N LYS A 70 2.08 -5.97 -5.58
CA LYS A 70 3.30 -6.73 -5.88
C LYS A 70 4.51 -5.82 -5.78
N VAL A 71 5.58 -6.33 -5.17
CA VAL A 71 6.91 -5.72 -5.30
C VAL A 71 7.50 -6.17 -6.63
N ILE A 72 7.99 -5.21 -7.41
CA ILE A 72 8.72 -5.47 -8.64
C ILE A 72 10.16 -5.79 -8.23
N PRO A 73 10.65 -7.02 -8.48
CA PRO A 73 12.06 -7.31 -8.31
C PRO A 73 12.84 -6.39 -9.26
N ASN A 74 13.90 -5.76 -8.77
CA ASN A 74 14.90 -5.24 -9.70
C ASN A 74 15.52 -6.48 -10.35
N GLU A 75 15.18 -6.74 -11.61
CA GLU A 75 16.00 -7.61 -12.45
C GLU A 75 17.32 -6.89 -12.64
N ASP A 76 18.25 -7.13 -11.72
CA ASP A 76 19.66 -6.89 -11.95
C ASP A 76 20.07 -7.87 -13.07
N PHE A 77 19.96 -7.41 -14.31
CA PHE A 77 20.65 -8.03 -15.43
C PHE A 77 22.14 -7.95 -15.11
N SER A 78 22.69 -9.01 -14.53
CA SER A 78 24.12 -9.27 -14.61
C SER A 78 24.40 -9.59 -16.08
N GLU A 79 24.76 -8.57 -16.86
CA GLU A 79 25.46 -8.77 -18.14
C GLU A 79 26.64 -9.70 -17.87
N THR A 80 26.62 -10.89 -18.46
CA THR A 80 27.81 -11.71 -18.67
C THR A 80 28.21 -11.59 -20.13
#